data_AF-A7T4Q1-F1
#
_entry.id   AF-A7T4Q1-F1
#
_cell.length_a   1.000
_cell.length_b   1.000
_cell.length_c   1.000
_cell.angle_alpha   90.00
_cell.angle_beta   90.00
_cell.angle_gamma   90.00
#
_symmetry.space_group_name_H-M   'P 1'
#
loop_
_entity.id
_entity.type
_entity.pdbx_description
1 polymer ?
#
loop_
_entity_poly.entity_id
_entity_poly.type
_entity_poly.pdbx_seq_one_letter_code
_entity_poly.pdbx_strand_id
1 'polypeptide(L)' 'WKCRDGKCYQYIRVEMVWDLAQLECKKKNATLVTIRSYSENEFVASMISSSVWIGLNDRAEAGNLRVHGINDLQ' A
#
# COMPACT_ATOMS: atom_id res chain seq x y z
N TRP A 1 11.02 -3.74 -4.00
CA TRP A 1 11.07 -3.30 -2.60
C TRP A 1 12.06 -2.16 -2.47
N LYS A 2 11.71 -1.11 -1.73
CA LYS A 2 12.65 -0.10 -1.23
C LYS A 2 12.48 -0.05 0.27
N CYS A 3 13.55 -0.13 1.03
CA CYS A 3 13.47 -0.17 2.50
C CYS A 3 13.98 1.13 3.09
N ARG A 4 13.31 1.59 4.16
CA ARG A 4 13.69 2.77 4.93
C ARG A 4 13.15 2.61 6.35
N ASP A 5 13.96 2.99 7.34
CA ASP A 5 13.59 3.02 8.76
C ASP A 5 13.02 1.69 9.29
N GLY A 6 13.62 0.57 8.87
CA GLY A 6 13.21 -0.77 9.30
C GLY A 6 11.97 -1.34 8.61
N LYS A 7 11.39 -0.60 7.67
CA LYS A 7 10.25 -1.03 6.84
C LYS A 7 10.65 -1.20 5.38
N CYS A 8 9.93 -2.05 4.65
CA CYS A 8 10.17 -2.27 3.24
C CYS A 8 8.90 -2.09 2.44
N TYR A 9 8.97 -1.29 1.38
CA TYR A 9 7.83 -0.85 0.59
C TYR A 9 7.88 -1.40 -0.83
N GLN A 10 6.75 -1.84 -1.38
CA GLN A 10 6.65 -2.28 -2.78
C GLN A 10 5.49 -1.60 -3.49
N TYR A 11 5.79 -0.86 -4.56
CA TYR A 11 4.79 -0.34 -5.48
C TYR A 11 4.34 -1.43 -6.47
N ILE A 12 3.06 -1.78 -6.45
CA ILE A 12 2.44 -2.76 -7.34
C ILE A 12 1.67 -2.04 -8.45
N ARG A 13 2.18 -2.16 -9.68
CA ARG A 13 1.60 -1.55 -10.90
C ARG A 13 0.55 -2.44 -11.56
N VAL A 14 -0.29 -3.09 -10.75
CA VAL A 14 -1.40 -3.91 -11.22
C VAL A 14 -2.67 -3.33 -10.64
N GLU A 15 -3.67 -3.11 -11.49
CA GLU A 15 -4.96 -2.60 -11.06
C GLU A 15 -5.74 -3.70 -10.34
N MET A 16 -6.15 -3.40 -9.11
CA MET A 16 -6.88 -4.31 -8.24
C MET A 16 -7.89 -3.52 -7.42
N VAL A 17 -9.02 -4.16 -7.09
CA VAL A 17 -9.89 -3.66 -6.01
C VAL A 17 -9.16 -3.83 -4.68
N TRP A 18 -9.53 -3.02 -3.69
CA TRP A 18 -8.83 -2.96 -2.40
C TRP A 18 -8.66 -4.35 -1.75
N ASP A 19 -9.71 -5.17 -1.75
CA ASP A 19 -9.67 -6.52 -1.16
C ASP A 19 -8.64 -7.43 -1.85
N LEU A 20 -8.54 -7.35 -3.17
CA LEU A 20 -7.53 -8.09 -3.94
C LEU A 20 -6.13 -7.55 -3.68
N ALA A 21 -5.97 -6.22 -3.60
CA ALA A 21 -4.68 -5.61 -3.27
C ALA A 21 -4.20 -6.09 -1.90
N GLN A 22 -5.07 -6.04 -0.87
CA GLN A 22 -4.77 -6.52 0.47
C GLN A 22 -4.45 -8.03 0.49
N LEU A 23 -5.19 -8.84 -0.27
CA LEU A 23 -4.91 -10.28 -0.41
C LEU A 23 -3.54 -10.52 -1.05
N GLU A 24 -3.18 -9.77 -2.10
CA GLU A 24 -1.85 -9.87 -2.72
C GLU A 24 -0.72 -9.44 -1.79
N CYS A 25 -0.93 -8.42 -0.94
CA CYS A 25 0.02 -8.11 0.12
C CYS A 25 0.21 -9.32 1.03
N LYS A 26 -0.89 -9.91 1.52
CA LYS A 26 -0.86 -11.06 2.43
C LYS A 26 -0.16 -12.28 1.82
N LYS A 27 -0.37 -12.57 0.53
CA LYS A 27 0.36 -13.63 -0.21
C LYS A 27 1.88 -13.41 -0.23
N LYS A 28 2.32 -12.16 -0.06
CA LYS A 28 3.73 -11.76 0.00
C LYS A 28 4.21 -11.52 1.44
N ASN A 29 3.47 -12.01 2.44
CA ASN A 29 3.71 -11.76 3.87
C ASN A 29 3.80 -10.27 4.23
N ALA A 30 3.07 -9.42 3.52
CA ALA A 30 3.04 -7.98 3.69
C ALA A 30 1.60 -7.47 3.90
N THR A 31 1.45 -6.19 4.18
CA THR A 31 0.14 -5.50 4.28
C THR A 31 0.13 -4.27 3.38
N LEU A 32 -1.05 -3.70 3.08
CA LEU A 32 -1.08 -2.37 2.49
C LEU A 32 -0.42 -1.35 3.45
N VAL A 33 0.30 -0.38 2.89
CA VAL A 33 1.11 0.57 3.67
C VAL A 33 0.23 1.41 4.59
N THR A 34 0.61 1.56 5.86
CA THR A 34 0.02 2.56 6.75
C THR A 34 1.02 3.69 6.95
N ILE A 35 0.70 4.87 6.43
CA ILE A 35 1.55 6.07 6.56
C ILE A 35 1.36 6.66 7.96
N ARG A 36 2.44 6.74 8.75
CA ARG A 36 2.44 7.21 10.14
C ARG A 36 3.21 8.50 10.36
N SER A 37 3.88 9.03 9.34
CA SER A 37 4.61 10.29 9.43
C SER A 37 4.66 11.03 8.11
N TYR A 38 4.93 12.34 8.16
CA TYR A 38 5.13 13.16 6.97
C TYR A 38 6.33 12.67 6.13
N SER A 39 7.44 12.33 6.78
CA SER A 39 8.62 11.75 6.10
C SER A 39 8.29 10.44 5.40
N GLU A 40 7.48 9.56 6.03
CA GLU A 40 6.95 8.34 5.41
C GLU A 40 6.11 8.65 4.18
N ASN A 41 5.22 9.62 4.28
CA ASN A 41 4.41 10.06 3.15
C ASN A 41 5.27 10.52 1.96
N GLU A 42 6.27 11.37 2.19
CA GLU A 42 7.15 11.87 1.11
C GLU A 42 7.91 10.76 0.40
N PHE A 43 8.44 9.79 1.15
CA PHE A 43 9.15 8.67 0.55
C PHE A 43 8.24 7.75 -0.24
N VAL A 44 7.09 7.40 0.32
CA VAL A 44 6.08 6.58 -0.35
C VAL A 44 5.59 7.29 -1.62
N ALA A 45 5.35 8.61 -1.55
CA ALA A 45 4.99 9.43 -2.70
C ALA A 45 6.09 9.46 -3.79
N SER A 46 7.37 9.49 -3.40
CA SER A 46 8.50 9.44 -4.36
C SER A 46 8.61 8.10 -5.12
N MET A 47 7.91 7.06 -4.66
CA MET A 47 7.96 5.72 -5.26
C MET A 47 6.85 5.48 -6.28
N ILE A 48 5.80 6.29 -6.30
CA ILE A 48 4.61 6.08 -7.09
C ILE A 48 4.50 7.07 -8.24
N SER A 49 3.88 6.61 -9.33
CA SER A 49 3.59 7.43 -10.52
C SER A 49 2.10 7.68 -10.71
N SER A 50 1.26 7.16 -9.81
CA SER A 50 -0.21 7.19 -9.89
C SER A 50 -0.81 7.11 -8.50
N SER A 51 -2.10 7.39 -8.36
CA SER A 51 -2.86 7.12 -7.14
C SER A 51 -2.78 5.64 -6.75
N VAL A 52 -2.71 5.38 -5.44
CA VAL A 52 -2.55 4.05 -4.87
C VAL A 52 -3.43 3.79 -3.65
N TRP A 53 -3.80 2.54 -3.43
CA TRP A 53 -4.27 1.97 -2.18
C TRP A 53 -3.19 1.92 -1.11
N ILE A 54 -3.58 2.40 0.05
CA ILE A 54 -2.88 2.30 1.31
C ILE A 54 -3.81 1.60 2.32
N GLY A 55 -3.25 1.14 3.44
CA GLY A 55 -3.96 0.39 4.47
C GLY A 55 -4.84 1.25 5.39
N LEU A 56 -5.05 2.53 5.09
CA LEU A 56 -6.02 3.38 5.77
C LEU A 56 -7.39 3.13 5.15
N ASN A 57 -8.26 2.38 5.84
CA ASN A 57 -9.66 2.26 5.47
C ASN A 57 -10.55 2.65 6.67
N ASP A 58 -11.51 3.55 6.47
CA ASP A 58 -12.56 3.84 7.47
C ASP A 58 -13.67 2.77 7.45
N ARG A 59 -13.36 1.57 6.96
CA ARG A 59 -14.32 0.55 6.59
C ARG A 59 -14.01 -0.75 7.31
N ALA A 60 -14.87 -1.05 8.29
CA ALA A 60 -15.19 -2.40 8.69
C ALA A 60 -15.81 -3.24 7.55
N GLU A 61 -16.20 -2.67 6.39
CA GLU A 61 -16.77 -3.45 5.29
C GLU A 61 -16.74 -2.73 3.94
N ALA A 62 -16.63 -3.53 2.88
CA ALA A 62 -16.22 -3.22 1.52
C ALA A 62 -16.98 -2.09 0.79
N GLY A 63 -16.32 -1.51 -0.20
CA GLY A 63 -16.99 -0.77 -1.27
C GLY A 63 -16.01 -0.26 -2.32
N ASN A 64 -16.27 -0.64 -3.56
CA ASN A 64 -15.43 -0.47 -4.75
C ASN A 64 -15.01 0.98 -5.05
N LEU A 65 -13.83 1.14 -5.68
CA LEU A 65 -13.42 2.06 -6.78
C LEU A 65 -11.89 1.89 -7.04
N ARG A 66 -11.32 2.11 -8.25
CA ARG A 66 -9.89 1.84 -8.64
C ARG A 66 -8.88 2.76 -7.88
N VAL A 67 -7.59 2.46 -7.57
CA VAL A 67 -6.41 1.96 -8.35
C VAL A 67 -5.16 1.64 -7.44
N HIS A 68 -4.20 0.79 -7.90
CA HIS A 68 -2.78 0.47 -7.50
C HIS A 68 -2.36 0.30 -6.01
N GLY A 69 -1.73 -0.78 -5.54
CA GLY A 69 -1.32 -0.91 -4.12
C GLY A 69 0.14 -0.54 -3.78
N ILE A 70 0.40 -0.06 -2.55
CA ILE A 70 1.75 -0.10 -1.93
C ILE A 70 1.73 -1.05 -0.74
N ASN A 71 2.67 -2.00 -0.72
CA ASN A 71 2.81 -2.98 0.37
C ASN A 71 3.90 -2.54 1.35
N ASP A 72 3.73 -2.85 2.65
CA ASP A 72 4.68 -2.72 3.75
C ASP A 72 4.90 -4.10 4.41
N LEU A 73 6.16 -4.50 4.61
CA LEU A 73 6.53 -5.69 5.39
C LEU A 73 6.63 -5.28 6.85
N GLN A 74 5.81 -5.87 7.72
CA GLN A 74 5.95 -5.77 9.18
C GLN A 74 7.12 -6.62 9.69
#